data_AF-A0A6N8GG99-F1
#
_entry.id   AF-A0A6N8GG99-F1
#
_cell.length_a   1.000
_cell.length_b   1.000
_cell.length_c   1.000
_cell.angle_alpha   90.00
_cell.angle_beta   90.00
_cell.angle_gamma   90.00
#
_symmetry.space_group_name_H-M   'P 1'
#
loop_
_entity.id
_entity.type
_entity.pdbx_description
1 polymer ?
#
loop_
_entity_poly.entity_id
_entity_poly.type
_entity_poly.pdbx_seq_one_letter_code
_entity_poly.pdbx_strand_id
1 'polypeptide(L)'
;MHPASADGAPPTADRDRGSGTVHALTLSLVLGVLLVTVLLLAQAGVATHRAGKAADLAALAAADVARGLVAGEPCGAAARVARANGAQLELCELVEPERVVVDVGTEVALEGPLARFGAARGVSRAGPPEDP
;
A
#
# COMPACT_ATOMS: atom_id res chain seq x y z
N MET A 1 -23.01 -82.84 11.25
CA MET A 1 -21.64 -82.60 11.74
C MET A 1 -21.19 -81.25 11.21
N HIS A 2 -21.28 -80.20 12.07
CA HIS A 2 -20.51 -78.92 12.16
C HIS A 2 -20.20 -78.07 10.89
N PRO A 3 -20.06 -76.73 11.02
CA PRO A 3 -21.00 -75.77 10.47
C PRO A 3 -20.36 -74.75 9.50
N ALA A 4 -21.20 -73.82 9.06
CA ALA A 4 -20.89 -72.62 8.30
C ALA A 4 -19.81 -71.72 8.93
N SER A 5 -19.03 -71.06 8.07
CA SER A 5 -18.57 -69.67 8.24
C SER A 5 -18.13 -69.13 6.88
N ALA A 6 -19.06 -68.50 6.17
CA ALA A 6 -18.76 -67.62 5.06
C ALA A 6 -18.64 -66.20 5.62
N ASP A 7 -17.47 -65.84 6.14
CA ASP A 7 -17.18 -64.48 6.56
C ASP A 7 -16.77 -63.65 5.32
N GLY A 8 -17.77 -63.35 4.49
CA GLY A 8 -17.66 -62.32 3.46
C GLY A 8 -17.72 -60.95 4.14
N ALA A 9 -16.58 -60.44 4.60
CA ALA A 9 -16.50 -59.04 5.02
C ALA A 9 -16.83 -58.15 3.81
N PRO A 10 -17.86 -57.28 3.88
CA PRO A 10 -18.15 -56.38 2.77
C PRO A 10 -16.98 -55.41 2.59
N PRO A 11 -16.55 -55.12 1.36
CA PRO A 11 -15.54 -54.08 1.13
C PRO A 11 -16.11 -52.76 1.66
N THR A 12 -15.45 -52.16 2.67
CA THR A 12 -15.79 -50.84 3.20
C THR A 12 -15.36 -49.78 2.19
N ALA A 13 -16.07 -49.70 1.08
CA ALA A 13 -15.81 -48.79 -0.01
C ALA A 13 -16.67 -47.52 0.10
N ASP A 14 -16.57 -46.76 1.21
CA ASP A 14 -17.06 -45.36 1.21
C ASP A 14 -16.64 -44.51 2.43
N ARG A 15 -15.34 -44.35 2.70
CA ARG A 15 -14.87 -43.34 3.69
C ARG A 15 -14.02 -42.21 3.12
N ASP A 16 -13.40 -42.40 1.96
CA ASP A 16 -12.46 -41.40 1.39
C ASP A 16 -13.06 -40.48 0.31
N ARG A 17 -14.23 -40.80 -0.27
CA ARG A 17 -14.79 -40.01 -1.39
C ARG A 17 -15.22 -38.59 -1.00
N GLY A 18 -15.55 -38.34 0.26
CA GLY A 18 -15.92 -37.02 0.75
C GLY A 18 -14.74 -36.19 1.27
N SER A 19 -13.82 -36.81 2.03
CA SER A 19 -12.74 -36.12 2.72
C SER A 19 -11.80 -35.36 1.77
N GLY A 20 -11.42 -35.99 0.65
CA GLY A 20 -10.53 -35.37 -0.33
C GLY A 20 -11.10 -34.10 -0.95
N THR A 21 -12.41 -34.07 -1.24
CA THR A 21 -13.07 -32.88 -1.80
C THR A 21 -13.22 -31.76 -0.78
N VAL A 22 -13.54 -32.09 0.48
CA VAL A 22 -13.63 -31.10 1.56
C VAL A 22 -12.27 -30.47 1.84
N HIS A 23 -11.20 -31.27 1.88
CA HIS A 23 -9.85 -30.76 2.03
C HIS A 23 -9.41 -29.92 0.83
N ALA A 24 -9.70 -30.35 -0.39
CA ALA A 24 -9.39 -29.58 -1.59
C ALA A 24 -10.11 -28.22 -1.60
N LEU A 25 -11.39 -28.19 -1.25
CA LEU A 25 -12.16 -26.95 -1.12
C LEU A 25 -11.61 -26.06 -0.01
N THR A 26 -11.26 -26.64 1.14
CA THR A 26 -10.68 -25.90 2.27
C THR A 26 -9.36 -25.25 1.88
N LEU A 27 -8.44 -26.00 1.26
CA LEU A 27 -7.16 -25.46 0.81
C LEU A 27 -7.34 -24.39 -0.27
N SER A 28 -8.25 -24.62 -1.21
CA SER A 28 -8.55 -23.63 -2.27
C SER A 28 -9.08 -22.33 -1.68
N LEU A 29 -9.98 -22.42 -0.69
CA LEU A 29 -10.51 -21.26 0.01
C LEU A 29 -9.41 -20.53 0.80
N VAL A 30 -8.58 -21.26 1.54
CA VAL A 30 -7.45 -20.69 2.31
C VAL A 30 -6.48 -19.97 1.37
N LEU A 31 -6.10 -20.57 0.26
CA LEU A 31 -5.23 -19.96 -0.74
C LEU A 31 -5.88 -18.72 -1.37
N GLY A 32 -7.17 -18.77 -1.68
CA GLY A 32 -7.92 -17.64 -2.19
C GLY A 32 -7.93 -16.46 -1.22
N VAL A 33 -8.20 -16.72 0.06
CA VAL A 33 -8.16 -15.69 1.12
C VAL A 33 -6.76 -15.11 1.29
N LEU A 34 -5.72 -15.96 1.29
CA LEU A 34 -4.33 -15.51 1.40
C LEU A 34 -3.96 -14.60 0.24
N LEU A 35 -4.29 -15.00 -1.00
CA LEU A 35 -4.02 -14.20 -2.20
C LEU A 35 -4.71 -12.84 -2.14
N VAL A 36 -6.00 -12.81 -1.81
CA VAL A 36 -6.75 -11.55 -1.66
C VAL A 36 -6.12 -10.66 -0.59
N THR A 37 -5.70 -11.24 0.53
CA THR A 37 -5.04 -10.50 1.62
C THR A 37 -3.73 -9.89 1.15
N VAL A 38 -2.87 -10.65 0.47
CA VAL A 38 -1.60 -10.15 -0.09
C VAL A 38 -1.84 -9.04 -1.10
N LEU A 39 -2.84 -9.17 -1.98
CA LEU A 39 -3.18 -8.13 -2.95
C LEU A 39 -3.63 -6.84 -2.27
N LEU A 40 -4.48 -6.92 -1.23
CA LEU A 40 -4.90 -5.76 -0.46
C LEU A 40 -3.73 -5.07 0.22
N LEU A 41 -2.82 -5.83 0.83
CA LEU A 41 -1.60 -5.29 1.44
C LEU A 41 -0.69 -4.61 0.40
N ALA A 42 -0.54 -5.22 -0.77
CA ALA A 42 0.24 -4.65 -1.86
C ALA A 42 -0.37 -3.32 -2.35
N GLN A 43 -1.69 -3.24 -2.51
CA GLN A 43 -2.36 -1.99 -2.90
C GLN A 43 -2.16 -0.89 -1.86
N ALA A 44 -2.30 -1.21 -0.57
CA ALA A 44 -2.04 -0.26 0.51
C ALA A 44 -0.59 0.23 0.49
N GLY A 45 0.38 -0.69 0.32
CA GLY A 45 1.80 -0.36 0.22
C GLY A 45 2.12 0.56 -0.97
N VAL A 46 1.55 0.26 -2.15
CA VAL A 46 1.72 1.10 -3.35
C VAL A 46 1.20 2.51 -3.13
N ALA A 47 0.05 2.68 -2.48
CA ALA A 47 -0.50 4.00 -2.18
C ALA A 47 0.40 4.81 -1.23
N THR A 48 0.91 4.18 -0.17
CA THR A 48 1.86 4.82 0.76
C THR A 48 3.15 5.22 0.05
N HIS A 49 3.72 4.34 -0.78
CA HIS A 49 4.92 4.67 -1.55
C HIS A 49 4.68 5.79 -2.57
N ARG A 50 3.49 5.86 -3.18
CA ARG A 50 3.12 6.96 -4.08
C ARG A 50 3.02 8.29 -3.33
N ALA A 51 2.38 8.30 -2.16
CA ALA A 51 2.31 9.50 -1.33
C ALA A 51 3.70 9.99 -0.90
N GLY A 52 4.59 9.09 -0.46
CA GLY A 52 5.98 9.43 -0.14
C GLY A 52 6.74 10.04 -1.33
N LYS A 53 6.70 9.38 -2.49
CA LYS A 53 7.35 9.88 -3.71
C LYS A 53 6.80 11.23 -4.16
N ALA A 54 5.50 11.45 -4.04
CA ALA A 54 4.88 12.73 -4.36
C ALA A 54 5.37 13.84 -3.43
N ALA A 55 5.47 13.55 -2.12
CA ALA A 55 6.01 14.48 -1.13
C ALA A 55 7.48 14.83 -1.42
N ASP A 56 8.32 13.85 -1.74
CA ASP A 56 9.74 14.07 -2.07
C ASP A 56 9.92 15.00 -3.28
N LEU A 57 9.20 14.72 -4.38
CA LEU A 57 9.27 15.54 -5.60
C LEU A 57 8.71 16.94 -5.37
N ALA A 58 7.65 17.07 -4.57
CA ALA A 58 7.06 18.35 -4.23
C ALA A 58 7.98 19.18 -3.32
N ALA A 59 8.64 18.56 -2.33
CA ALA A 59 9.62 19.21 -1.46
C ALA A 59 10.83 19.72 -2.26
N LEU A 60 11.38 18.90 -3.16
CA LEU A 60 12.47 19.31 -4.04
C LEU A 60 12.07 20.47 -4.96
N ALA A 61 10.87 20.42 -5.55
CA ALA A 61 10.37 21.49 -6.40
C ALA A 61 10.19 22.81 -5.64
N ALA A 62 9.70 22.75 -4.39
CA ALA A 62 9.62 23.93 -3.54
C ALA A 62 11.01 24.46 -3.17
N ALA A 63 11.96 23.58 -2.83
CA ALA A 63 13.34 23.96 -2.54
C ALA A 63 14.03 24.59 -3.76
N ASP A 64 13.80 24.10 -4.97
CA ASP A 64 14.35 24.70 -6.20
C ASP A 64 13.86 26.12 -6.42
N VAL A 65 12.56 26.34 -6.21
CA VAL A 65 11.96 27.68 -6.32
C VAL A 65 12.49 28.60 -5.24
N ALA A 66 12.57 28.12 -4.01
CA ALA A 66 13.04 28.93 -2.90
C ALA A 66 14.54 29.28 -2.98
N ARG A 67 15.35 28.40 -3.60
CA ARG A 67 16.75 28.70 -3.95
C ARG A 67 16.88 29.61 -5.17
N GLY A 68 15.78 30.03 -5.79
CA GLY A 68 15.77 30.87 -6.98
C GLY A 68 16.23 30.16 -8.26
N LEU A 69 16.34 28.83 -8.25
CA LEU A 69 16.69 28.05 -9.45
C LEU A 69 15.54 28.02 -10.46
N VAL A 70 14.30 28.14 -9.97
CA VAL A 70 13.07 28.18 -10.75
C VAL A 70 12.23 29.35 -10.27
N ALA A 71 11.60 30.09 -11.20
CA ALA A 71 10.73 31.20 -10.82
C ALA A 71 9.38 30.71 -10.27
N GLY A 72 8.87 31.42 -9.26
CA GLY A 72 7.52 31.24 -8.72
C GLY A 72 7.47 31.24 -7.20
N GLU A 73 6.32 30.81 -6.67
CA GLU A 73 6.12 30.61 -5.23
C GLU A 73 6.39 29.15 -4.84
N PRO A 74 7.21 28.88 -3.80
CA PRO A 74 7.61 27.52 -3.41
C PRO A 74 6.43 26.57 -3.20
N CYS A 75 5.43 26.98 -2.40
CA CYS A 75 4.25 26.15 -2.14
C CYS A 75 3.36 25.99 -3.38
N GLY A 76 3.36 26.97 -4.28
CA GLY A 76 2.68 26.86 -5.57
C GLY A 76 3.33 25.80 -6.46
N ALA A 77 4.65 25.69 -6.46
CA ALA A 77 5.37 24.62 -7.16
C ALA A 77 5.13 23.24 -6.54
N ALA A 78 5.23 23.12 -5.21
CA ALA A 78 4.89 21.88 -4.50
C ALA A 78 3.47 21.39 -4.84
N ALA A 79 2.48 22.29 -4.80
CA ALA A 79 1.08 21.96 -5.11
C ALA A 79 0.87 21.49 -6.57
N ARG A 80 1.64 22.03 -7.52
CA ARG A 80 1.60 21.57 -8.92
C ARG A 80 2.19 20.17 -9.06
N VAL A 81 3.33 19.92 -8.42
CA VAL A 81 4.02 18.61 -8.48
C VAL A 81 3.24 17.54 -7.75
N ALA A 82 2.68 17.83 -6.57
CA ALA A 82 1.82 16.91 -5.84
C ALA A 82 0.63 16.46 -6.70
N ARG A 83 -0.10 17.42 -7.30
CA ARG A 83 -1.23 17.12 -8.19
C ARG A 83 -0.84 16.32 -9.44
N ALA A 84 0.31 16.65 -10.04
CA ALA A 84 0.83 15.89 -11.17
C ALA A 84 1.16 14.42 -10.82
N ASN A 85 1.42 14.13 -9.54
CA ASN A 85 1.64 12.79 -9.02
C ASN A 85 0.39 12.14 -8.40
N GLY A 86 -0.80 12.72 -8.61
CA GLY A 86 -2.05 12.20 -8.08
C GLY A 86 -2.21 12.35 -6.57
N ALA A 87 -1.48 13.28 -5.96
CA ALA A 87 -1.55 13.59 -4.54
C ALA A 87 -2.07 15.02 -4.31
N GLN A 88 -2.66 15.26 -3.15
CA GLN A 88 -3.06 16.59 -2.70
C GLN A 88 -2.02 17.12 -1.70
N LEU A 89 -1.74 18.42 -1.74
CA LEU A 89 -0.84 19.06 -0.80
C LEU A 89 -1.60 19.33 0.51
N GLU A 90 -1.19 18.70 1.61
CA GLU A 90 -1.76 18.91 2.95
C GLU A 90 -1.02 20.00 3.73
N LEU A 91 0.31 20.06 3.60
CA LEU A 91 1.18 20.97 4.34
C LEU A 91 2.27 21.53 3.43
N CYS A 92 2.60 22.80 3.57
CA CYS A 92 3.79 23.43 2.99
C CYS A 92 4.28 24.53 3.91
N GLU A 93 5.42 24.31 4.57
CA GLU A 93 6.00 25.27 5.52
C GLU A 93 7.48 25.51 5.20
N LEU A 94 7.89 26.78 5.20
CA LEU A 94 9.29 27.18 5.15
C LEU A 94 9.78 27.33 6.59
N VAL A 95 10.64 26.41 7.01
CA VAL A 95 11.05 26.30 8.43
C VAL A 95 12.20 27.25 8.76
N GLU A 96 13.07 27.51 7.78
CA GLU A 96 14.29 28.30 7.96
C GLU A 96 14.42 29.32 6.81
N PRO A 97 14.34 30.64 7.08
CA PRO A 97 14.40 31.65 6.03
C PRO A 97 15.80 31.85 5.45
N GLU A 98 16.85 31.53 6.23
CA GLU A 98 18.26 31.64 5.78
C GLU A 98 18.76 30.36 5.10
N ARG A 99 18.24 29.19 5.51
CA ARG A 99 18.47 27.88 4.88
C ARG A 99 17.12 27.40 4.41
N VAL A 100 16.75 27.57 3.14
CA VAL A 100 15.37 27.25 2.77
C VAL A 100 15.09 25.75 2.92
N VAL A 101 14.42 25.40 4.02
CA VAL A 101 13.92 24.06 4.32
C VAL A 101 12.41 24.07 4.16
N VAL A 102 11.90 23.21 3.28
CA VAL A 102 10.46 23.09 3.01
C VAL A 102 9.94 21.74 3.45
N ASP A 103 8.98 21.73 4.38
CA ASP A 103 8.20 20.54 4.73
C ASP A 103 6.98 20.44 3.83
N VAL A 104 6.80 19.28 3.20
CA VAL A 104 5.66 18.99 2.34
C VAL A 104 4.94 17.74 2.82
N GLY A 105 3.65 17.89 3.12
CA GLY A 105 2.73 16.77 3.35
C GLY A 105 1.86 16.54 2.12
N THR A 106 1.70 15.28 1.71
CA THR A 106 0.76 14.91 0.65
C THR A 106 -0.12 13.73 1.04
N GLU A 107 -1.33 13.71 0.48
CA GLU A 107 -2.25 12.58 0.62
C GLU A 107 -2.67 11.99 -0.73
N VAL A 108 -2.82 10.67 -0.77
CA VAL A 108 -3.31 9.90 -1.92
C VAL A 108 -4.51 9.09 -1.47
N ALA A 109 -5.67 9.28 -2.11
CA ALA A 109 -6.88 8.54 -1.79
C ALA A 109 -6.69 7.05 -2.09
N LEU A 110 -7.10 6.18 -1.14
CA LEU A 110 -7.19 4.75 -1.40
C LEU A 110 -8.45 4.46 -2.23
N GLU A 111 -8.31 3.68 -3.28
CA GLU A 111 -9.41 3.30 -4.16
C GLU A 111 -9.96 1.90 -3.83
N GLY A 112 -11.19 1.62 -4.28
CA GLY A 112 -11.80 0.30 -4.19
C GLY A 112 -12.04 -0.18 -2.74
N PRO A 113 -11.77 -1.46 -2.42
CA PRO A 113 -12.08 -2.04 -1.10
C PRO A 113 -11.31 -1.40 0.06
N LEU A 114 -10.28 -0.62 -0.24
CA LEU A 114 -9.46 0.08 0.75
C LEU A 114 -9.92 1.52 1.03
N ALA A 115 -10.87 2.08 0.26
CA ALA A 115 -11.35 3.45 0.43
C ALA A 115 -11.87 3.75 1.85
N ARG A 116 -12.41 2.74 2.53
CA ARG A 116 -12.87 2.84 3.93
C ARG A 116 -11.76 3.13 4.95
N PHE A 117 -10.49 2.93 4.59
CA PHE A 117 -9.34 3.19 5.45
C PHE A 117 -8.80 4.62 5.30
N GLY A 118 -9.37 5.45 4.42
CA GLY A 118 -8.97 6.84 4.23
C GLY A 118 -7.88 7.01 3.17
N ALA A 119 -7.04 8.05 3.32
CA ALA A 119 -5.96 8.37 2.41
C ALA A 119 -4.60 7.96 2.97
N ALA A 120 -3.68 7.56 2.09
CA ALA A 120 -2.28 7.34 2.42
C ALA A 120 -1.56 8.69 2.46
N ARG A 121 -0.78 8.93 3.52
CA ARG A 121 -0.03 10.18 3.71
C ARG A 121 1.47 9.97 3.49
N GLY A 122 2.12 10.98 2.93
CA GLY A 122 3.57 11.07 2.79
C GLY A 122 4.05 12.45 3.21
N VAL A 123 5.11 12.51 4.01
CA VAL A 123 5.74 13.77 4.44
C VAL A 123 7.21 13.73 4.05
N SER A 124 7.72 14.82 3.51
CA SER A 124 9.12 14.96 3.12
C SER A 124 9.64 16.37 3.38
N ARG A 125 10.94 16.47 3.58
CA ARG A 125 11.66 17.71 3.87
C ARG A 125 12.81 17.87 2.88
N ALA A 126 12.93 19.04 2.27
CA ALA A 126 14.05 19.38 1.40
C ALA A 126 14.69 20.70 1.82
N GLY A 127 16.03 20.71 1.93
CA GLY A 127 16.83 21.89 2.24
C GLY A 127 18.33 21.59 2.17
N PRO A 128 19.19 22.63 2.24
CA PRO A 128 20.65 22.44 2.29
C PRO A 128 21.05 21.69 3.56
N PRO A 129 22.19 20.96 3.57
CA PRO A 129 22.67 20.27 4.77
C PRO A 129 22.93 21.25 5.92
N GLU A 130 22.79 20.77 7.15
CA GLU A 130 23.24 21.49 8.34
C GLU A 130 24.76 21.72 8.28
N ASP A 131 25.21 22.95 8.55
CA ASP A 131 26.64 23.22 8.77
C ASP A 131 27.00 22.78 10.19
N PRO A 132 28.18 22.15 10.38
CA PRO A 132 28.68 21.76 11.70
C PRO A 132 29.09 22.96 12.58
#